data_AF-A0A937W5X9-F1
#
_entry.id   AF-A0A937W5X9-F1
#
_cell.length_a   1.000
_cell.length_b   1.000
_cell.length_c   1.000
_cell.angle_alpha   90.00
_cell.angle_beta   90.00
_cell.angle_gamma   90.00
#
_symmetry.space_group_name_H-M   'P 1'
#
loop_
_entity.id
_entity.type
_entity.pdbx_description
1 polymer ?
#
loop_
_entity_poly.entity_id
_entity_poly.type
_entity_poly.pdbx_seq_one_letter_code
_entity_poly.pdbx_strand_id
1 'polypeptide(L)'
;MVALLSACLLTSCYLDSPVDDASASNVNNRSFIFASGAVFHAALADVSTTLAFSNNATNFTLSSSGGTASGSHRFGSCILTVTSSTYTASAGPQVDEVITLNPCEFDSRDDTLEVSNRKITATSASASGTGTSGTGTGTGTGTGTGTGTGTGTGTNTQATASNVNDRNFTFASGAVFHTGLAGVSVSLGFTSSATRFSLSSSGGTAAGTQQFGSCVLTVTTSSYFMNTGPQVGDVITLNPCTFHSTNATLTVTNRGITVTSAAATAVP
;
A
#
# COMPACT_ATOMS: atom_id res chain seq x y z
N MET A 1 32.50 -59.03 15.67
CA MET A 1 32.13 -58.18 14.52
C MET A 1 30.62 -58.04 14.48
N VAL A 2 30.09 -56.96 15.05
CA VAL A 2 28.74 -56.47 14.73
C VAL A 2 28.87 -54.97 14.66
N ALA A 3 28.84 -54.44 13.44
CA ALA A 3 28.89 -53.01 13.15
C ALA A 3 27.47 -52.45 13.29
N LEU A 4 27.26 -51.54 14.25
CA LEU A 4 26.04 -50.76 14.36
C LEU A 4 26.14 -49.57 13.41
N LEU A 5 25.29 -49.58 12.38
CA LEU A 5 25.08 -48.48 11.44
C LEU A 5 24.53 -47.26 12.18
N SER A 6 25.28 -46.16 12.18
CA SER A 6 24.76 -44.82 12.47
C SER A 6 23.91 -44.33 11.29
N ALA A 7 22.60 -44.28 11.48
CA ALA A 7 21.70 -43.55 10.60
C ALA A 7 21.79 -42.05 10.92
N CYS A 8 22.40 -41.29 10.00
CA CYS A 8 22.44 -39.84 10.03
C CYS A 8 21.03 -39.32 9.72
N LEU A 9 20.28 -38.90 10.74
CA LEU A 9 19.01 -38.21 10.55
C LEU A 9 19.30 -36.83 9.94
N LEU A 10 18.83 -36.65 8.71
CA LEU A 10 18.80 -35.37 8.00
C LEU A 10 17.98 -34.37 8.82
N THR A 11 18.65 -33.57 9.65
CA THR A 11 18.08 -32.34 10.21
C THR A 11 17.73 -31.42 9.05
N SER A 12 16.45 -31.41 8.67
CA SER A 12 15.87 -30.37 7.84
C SER A 12 16.14 -29.03 8.52
N CYS A 13 17.09 -28.28 7.98
CA CYS A 13 17.22 -26.85 8.21
C CYS A 13 15.96 -26.21 7.61
N TYR A 14 14.87 -26.22 8.37
CA TYR A 14 13.70 -25.42 8.08
C TYR A 14 14.20 -23.98 8.11
N LEU A 15 14.33 -23.39 6.92
CA LEU A 15 14.71 -22.00 6.74
C LEU A 15 13.58 -21.18 7.36
N ASP A 16 13.78 -20.85 8.63
CA ASP A 16 12.94 -19.95 9.41
C ASP A 16 12.81 -18.68 8.58
N SER A 17 11.67 -18.57 7.94
CA SER A 17 11.44 -17.50 7.01
C SER A 17 11.00 -16.30 7.83
N PRO A 18 11.52 -15.10 7.54
CA PRO A 18 11.31 -13.96 8.39
C PRO A 18 9.81 -13.66 8.46
N VAL A 19 9.22 -14.02 9.60
CA VAL A 19 7.92 -13.55 10.00
C VAL A 19 8.17 -12.20 10.65
N ASP A 20 7.79 -11.14 9.93
CA ASP A 20 7.98 -9.77 10.40
C ASP A 20 6.69 -9.26 11.03
N ASP A 21 6.82 -8.43 12.06
CA ASP A 21 5.72 -7.63 12.58
C ASP A 21 5.04 -6.88 11.44
N ALA A 22 3.72 -6.95 11.35
CA ALA A 22 2.98 -6.27 10.30
C ALA A 22 3.25 -4.75 10.37
N SER A 23 3.63 -4.15 9.24
CA SER A 23 3.84 -2.70 9.13
C SER A 23 2.82 -2.04 8.21
N ALA A 24 2.76 -0.69 8.24
CA ALA A 24 1.85 0.09 7.40
C ALA A 24 2.01 -0.21 5.92
N SER A 25 3.23 -0.38 5.44
CA SER A 25 3.49 -0.68 4.02
C SER A 25 3.02 -2.09 3.64
N ASN A 26 3.01 -3.04 4.58
CA ASN A 26 2.56 -4.40 4.33
C ASN A 26 1.05 -4.47 4.15
N VAL A 27 0.28 -3.83 5.03
CA VAL A 27 -1.18 -4.05 5.10
C VAL A 27 -2.01 -2.93 4.48
N ASN A 28 -1.44 -1.75 4.22
CA ASN A 28 -2.22 -0.62 3.69
C ASN A 28 -2.85 -0.93 2.33
N ASN A 29 -4.14 -0.57 2.19
CA ASN A 29 -4.97 -0.84 1.01
C ASN A 29 -5.11 -2.33 0.70
N ARG A 30 -4.99 -3.21 1.71
CA ARG A 30 -5.20 -4.65 1.59
C ARG A 30 -6.35 -5.13 2.46
N SER A 31 -6.98 -6.21 1.99
CA SER A 31 -8.05 -6.94 2.65
C SER A 31 -7.60 -8.36 2.92
N PHE A 32 -7.81 -8.80 4.15
CA PHE A 32 -7.44 -10.12 4.66
C PHE A 32 -8.71 -10.85 5.08
N ILE A 33 -8.96 -12.02 4.49
CA ILE A 33 -10.16 -12.82 4.77
C ILE A 33 -9.79 -13.92 5.75
N PHE A 34 -10.47 -13.96 6.87
CA PHE A 34 -10.36 -15.01 7.86
C PHE A 34 -11.56 -15.94 7.74
N ALA A 35 -11.33 -17.25 7.83
CA ALA A 35 -12.41 -18.24 7.81
C ALA A 35 -13.34 -18.11 9.03
N SER A 36 -12.81 -17.61 10.15
CA SER A 36 -13.52 -17.36 11.41
C SER A 36 -13.08 -16.02 12.00
N GLY A 37 -14.04 -15.20 12.43
CA GLY A 37 -13.81 -13.92 13.08
C GLY A 37 -13.62 -14.02 14.60
N ALA A 38 -13.50 -15.23 15.17
CA ALA A 38 -13.42 -15.46 16.62
C ALA A 38 -12.26 -14.71 17.30
N VAL A 39 -11.19 -14.42 16.56
CA VAL A 39 -10.05 -13.64 17.06
C VAL A 39 -10.42 -12.18 17.32
N PHE A 40 -11.40 -11.63 16.58
CA PHE A 40 -11.86 -10.25 16.72
C PHE A 40 -13.00 -10.11 17.73
N HIS A 41 -13.92 -11.07 17.77
CA HIS A 41 -15.03 -11.11 18.72
C HIS A 41 -15.62 -12.52 18.82
N ALA A 42 -16.01 -12.97 20.02
CA ALA A 42 -16.48 -14.34 20.24
C ALA A 42 -17.74 -14.71 19.44
N ALA A 43 -18.65 -13.74 19.21
CA ALA A 43 -19.86 -13.95 18.41
C ALA A 43 -19.60 -14.14 16.90
N LEU A 44 -18.38 -13.87 16.43
CA LEU A 44 -17.96 -14.11 15.05
C LEU A 44 -17.27 -15.47 14.89
N ALA A 45 -17.40 -16.37 15.87
CA ALA A 45 -16.96 -17.75 15.72
C ALA A 45 -17.66 -18.41 14.53
N ASP A 46 -16.86 -19.04 13.66
CA ASP A 46 -17.29 -19.70 12.44
C ASP A 46 -17.94 -18.77 11.39
N VAL A 47 -17.80 -17.45 11.58
CA VAL A 47 -18.24 -16.44 10.61
C VAL A 47 -17.03 -15.92 9.86
N SER A 48 -17.00 -16.11 8.55
CA SER A 48 -15.95 -15.52 7.71
C SER A 48 -15.97 -14.00 7.83
N THR A 49 -14.80 -13.44 8.10
CA THR A 49 -14.65 -12.03 8.44
C THR A 49 -13.50 -11.44 7.64
N THR A 50 -13.73 -10.28 7.02
CA THR A 50 -12.72 -9.55 6.25
C THR A 50 -12.22 -8.35 7.04
N LEU A 51 -10.91 -8.30 7.28
CA LEU A 51 -10.21 -7.14 7.83
C LEU A 51 -9.52 -6.39 6.70
N ALA A 52 -9.92 -5.15 6.46
CA ALA A 52 -9.34 -4.26 5.46
C ALA A 52 -8.65 -3.09 6.13
N PHE A 53 -7.50 -2.68 5.61
CA PHE A 53 -6.78 -1.50 6.07
C PHE A 53 -6.74 -0.43 4.97
N SER A 54 -6.84 0.84 5.38
CA SER A 54 -6.80 1.99 4.48
C SER A 54 -6.10 3.19 5.11
N ASN A 55 -5.85 4.22 4.30
CA ASN A 55 -5.26 5.49 4.75
C ASN A 55 -3.90 5.29 5.47
N ASN A 56 -2.95 4.65 4.79
CA ASN A 56 -1.66 4.20 5.37
C ASN A 56 -1.84 3.25 6.57
N ALA A 57 -2.87 2.41 6.50
CA ALA A 57 -3.29 1.51 7.56
C ALA A 57 -3.48 2.20 8.92
N THR A 58 -3.84 3.48 8.91
CA THR A 58 -4.32 4.19 10.11
C THR A 58 -5.80 3.92 10.36
N ASN A 59 -6.54 3.49 9.33
CA ASN A 59 -7.94 3.11 9.42
C ASN A 59 -8.09 1.62 9.12
N PHE A 60 -9.08 0.98 9.75
CA PHE A 60 -9.49 -0.38 9.42
C PHE A 60 -11.00 -0.47 9.19
N THR A 61 -11.41 -1.53 8.51
CA THR A 61 -12.80 -1.97 8.40
C THR A 61 -12.84 -3.48 8.59
N LEU A 62 -13.64 -3.94 9.53
CA LEU A 62 -13.90 -5.34 9.82
C LEU A 62 -15.33 -5.66 9.40
N SER A 63 -15.51 -6.47 8.37
CA SER A 63 -16.82 -6.80 7.80
C SER A 63 -17.10 -8.29 7.83
N SER A 64 -18.35 -8.65 8.09
CA SER A 64 -18.86 -10.03 8.02
C SER A 64 -20.32 -10.01 7.57
N SER A 65 -20.98 -11.17 7.53
CA SER A 65 -22.42 -11.25 7.22
C SER A 65 -23.30 -10.56 8.26
N GLY A 66 -22.83 -10.37 9.49
CA GLY A 66 -23.59 -9.79 10.59
C GLY A 66 -23.49 -8.27 10.75
N GLY A 67 -22.57 -7.61 10.02
CA GLY A 67 -22.35 -6.18 10.15
C GLY A 67 -20.94 -5.73 9.76
N THR A 68 -20.62 -4.49 10.09
CA THR A 68 -19.32 -3.88 9.83
C THR A 68 -18.92 -3.01 11.01
N ALA A 69 -17.68 -3.13 11.45
CA ALA A 69 -17.03 -2.26 12.40
C ALA A 69 -15.88 -1.52 11.70
N SER A 70 -15.68 -0.25 12.00
CA SER A 70 -14.60 0.55 11.45
C SER A 70 -14.00 1.43 12.52
N GLY A 71 -12.74 1.81 12.35
CA GLY A 71 -12.10 2.76 13.23
C GLY A 71 -10.62 2.93 12.94
N SER A 72 -9.87 3.28 13.98
CA SER A 72 -8.44 3.55 13.87
C SER A 72 -7.59 2.34 14.22
N HIS A 73 -6.42 2.25 13.61
CA HIS A 73 -5.42 1.23 13.86
C HIS A 73 -4.06 1.84 14.23
N ARG A 74 -3.32 1.18 15.12
CA ARG A 74 -1.95 1.55 15.52
C ARG A 74 -1.00 0.34 15.46
N PHE A 75 0.14 0.53 14.77
CA PHE A 75 1.21 -0.46 14.64
C PHE A 75 2.04 -0.67 15.92
N GLY A 76 2.70 -1.83 16.00
CA GLY A 76 3.52 -2.32 17.13
C GLY A 76 2.84 -3.46 17.88
N SER A 77 1.61 -3.24 18.31
CA SER A 77 0.66 -4.28 18.71
C SER A 77 -0.62 -3.91 17.98
N CYS A 78 -1.09 -4.70 17.02
CA CYS A 78 -2.23 -4.32 16.18
C CYS A 78 -3.47 -4.06 17.05
N ILE A 79 -3.64 -2.80 17.43
CA ILE A 79 -4.72 -2.31 18.28
C ILE A 79 -5.71 -1.67 17.34
N LEU A 80 -6.91 -2.24 17.29
CA LEU A 80 -8.04 -1.76 16.53
C LEU A 80 -9.01 -1.10 17.52
N THR A 81 -9.19 0.22 17.40
CA THR A 81 -10.18 0.95 18.19
C THR A 81 -11.40 1.22 17.32
N VAL A 82 -12.52 0.60 17.65
CA VAL A 82 -13.76 0.72 16.90
C VAL A 82 -14.41 2.07 17.17
N THR A 83 -14.62 2.87 16.14
CA THR A 83 -15.28 4.20 16.26
C THR A 83 -16.69 4.19 15.69
N SER A 84 -17.02 3.22 14.83
CA SER A 84 -18.35 3.03 14.26
C SER A 84 -18.61 1.54 14.09
N SER A 85 -19.84 1.09 14.37
CA SER A 85 -20.25 -0.30 14.20
C SER A 85 -21.72 -0.39 13.80
N THR A 86 -22.02 -1.29 12.86
CA THR A 86 -23.39 -1.66 12.47
C THR A 86 -23.82 -3.02 13.02
N TYR A 87 -22.94 -3.71 13.76
CA TYR A 87 -23.31 -4.94 14.44
C TYR A 87 -24.38 -4.65 15.50
N THR A 88 -25.40 -5.49 15.58
CA THR A 88 -26.31 -5.46 16.73
C THR A 88 -25.55 -5.76 18.02
N ALA A 89 -26.08 -5.33 19.16
CA ALA A 89 -25.47 -5.60 20.46
C ALA A 89 -25.10 -7.08 20.61
N SER A 90 -23.87 -7.35 21.04
CA SER A 90 -23.28 -8.70 21.22
C SER A 90 -23.09 -9.55 19.95
N ALA A 91 -23.38 -9.05 18.74
CA ALA A 91 -23.18 -9.80 17.50
C ALA A 91 -21.80 -9.59 16.85
N GLY A 92 -21.00 -8.68 17.38
CA GLY A 92 -19.68 -8.33 16.85
C GLY A 92 -19.10 -7.12 17.59
N PRO A 93 -17.94 -6.60 17.14
CA PRO A 93 -17.30 -5.48 17.81
C PRO A 93 -18.19 -4.23 17.90
N GLN A 94 -18.21 -3.59 19.05
CA GLN A 94 -19.04 -2.41 19.33
C GLN A 94 -18.23 -1.13 19.31
N VAL A 95 -18.90 0.03 19.21
CA VAL A 95 -18.25 1.34 19.33
C VAL A 95 -17.51 1.43 20.66
N ASP A 96 -16.32 2.07 20.63
CA ASP A 96 -15.37 2.21 21.72
C ASP A 96 -14.67 0.91 22.18
N GLU A 97 -14.96 -0.23 21.56
CA GLU A 97 -14.25 -1.47 21.81
C GLU A 97 -12.80 -1.39 21.29
N VAL A 98 -11.87 -1.90 22.09
CA VAL A 98 -10.45 -1.99 21.76
C VAL A 98 -10.07 -3.45 21.59
N ILE A 99 -9.76 -3.84 20.36
CA ILE A 99 -9.30 -5.19 20.02
C ILE A 99 -7.78 -5.15 19.98
N THR A 100 -7.12 -5.89 20.87
CA THR A 100 -5.65 -6.00 20.90
C THR A 100 -5.22 -7.32 20.31
N LEU A 101 -4.44 -7.26 19.22
CA LEU A 101 -3.89 -8.43 18.55
C LEU A 101 -2.38 -8.51 18.78
N ASN A 102 -1.92 -9.63 19.31
CA ASN A 102 -0.52 -9.98 19.56
C ASN A 102 -0.33 -11.51 19.60
N PRO A 103 0.41 -12.12 18.64
CA PRO A 103 1.11 -11.47 17.52
C PRO A 103 0.18 -10.83 16.48
N CYS A 104 0.77 -9.99 15.63
CA CYS A 104 0.17 -9.44 14.42
C CYS A 104 1.25 -9.38 13.34
N GLU A 105 1.36 -10.47 12.61
CA GLU A 105 2.51 -10.81 11.79
C GLU A 105 2.09 -10.95 10.33
N PHE A 106 2.93 -10.43 9.44
CA PHE A 106 2.66 -10.48 8.00
C PHE A 106 3.67 -11.38 7.30
N ASP A 107 3.19 -12.46 6.68
CA ASP A 107 4.04 -13.30 5.82
C ASP A 107 4.05 -12.72 4.41
N SER A 108 5.17 -12.12 4.03
CA SER A 108 5.37 -11.51 2.71
C SER A 108 5.48 -12.49 1.54
N ARG A 109 5.68 -13.78 1.81
CA ARG A 109 5.75 -14.80 0.74
C ARG A 109 4.36 -15.22 0.30
N ASP A 110 3.46 -15.39 1.26
CA ASP A 110 2.09 -15.83 1.02
C ASP A 110 1.08 -14.67 1.02
N ASP A 111 1.55 -13.44 1.29
CA ASP A 111 0.74 -12.23 1.50
C ASP A 111 -0.35 -12.44 2.58
N THR A 112 -0.07 -13.24 3.61
CA THR A 112 -1.04 -13.54 4.69
C THR A 112 -0.77 -12.69 5.93
N LEU A 113 -1.83 -12.49 6.71
CA LEU A 113 -1.77 -11.87 8.03
C LEU A 113 -2.16 -12.91 9.09
N GLU A 114 -1.27 -13.15 10.03
CA GLU A 114 -1.51 -13.91 11.25
C GLU A 114 -1.79 -12.95 12.40
N VAL A 115 -2.90 -13.19 13.12
CA VAL A 115 -3.30 -12.37 14.26
C VAL A 115 -3.69 -13.27 15.43
N SER A 116 -3.43 -12.81 16.65
CA SER A 116 -3.85 -13.53 17.87
C SER A 116 -4.39 -12.61 18.93
N ASN A 117 -5.43 -13.03 19.66
CA ASN A 117 -5.95 -12.28 20.82
C ASN A 117 -5.52 -12.93 22.15
N ARG A 118 -4.33 -13.57 22.17
CA ARG A 118 -3.77 -14.41 23.26
C ARG A 118 -4.47 -15.75 23.49
N LYS A 119 -5.73 -15.90 23.09
CA LYS A 119 -6.49 -17.15 23.26
C LYS A 119 -6.65 -17.90 21.95
N ILE A 120 -6.85 -17.16 20.87
CA ILE A 120 -7.13 -17.68 19.53
C ILE A 120 -6.14 -17.03 18.58
N THR A 121 -5.47 -17.83 17.77
CA THR A 121 -4.68 -17.39 16.62
C THR A 121 -5.43 -17.71 15.34
N ALA A 122 -5.40 -16.81 14.39
CA ALA A 122 -6.01 -16.98 13.08
C ALA A 122 -5.09 -16.45 11.99
N THR A 123 -4.96 -17.21 10.91
CA THR A 123 -4.25 -16.82 9.70
C THR A 123 -5.27 -16.54 8.61
N SER A 124 -5.10 -15.43 7.92
CA SER A 124 -5.96 -15.07 6.78
C SER A 124 -5.56 -15.82 5.52
N ALA A 125 -6.47 -15.84 4.55
CA ALA A 125 -6.09 -16.10 3.16
C ALA A 125 -5.17 -14.97 2.64
N SER A 126 -4.46 -15.24 1.55
CA SER A 126 -3.61 -14.24 0.88
C SER A 126 -4.38 -12.95 0.62
N ALA A 127 -3.72 -11.83 0.91
CA ALA A 127 -4.30 -10.51 0.82
C ALA A 127 -4.85 -10.25 -0.59
N SER A 128 -6.04 -9.66 -0.64
CA SER A 128 -6.55 -9.04 -1.85
C SER A 128 -6.36 -7.53 -1.74
N GLY A 129 -6.07 -6.85 -2.87
CA GLY A 129 -6.15 -5.39 -2.88
C GLY A 129 -7.56 -4.95 -2.52
N THR A 130 -7.71 -3.90 -1.73
CA THR A 130 -9.02 -3.28 -1.33
C THR A 130 -9.79 -2.64 -2.50
N GLY A 131 -9.55 -3.12 -3.72
CA GLY A 131 -9.91 -2.48 -4.98
C GLY A 131 -11.29 -1.83 -4.93
N THR A 132 -11.30 -0.50 -4.97
CA THR A 132 -12.25 0.22 -5.81
C THR A 132 -12.21 -0.48 -7.16
N SER A 133 -13.29 -1.15 -7.54
CA SER A 133 -13.32 -2.11 -8.64
C SER A 133 -12.65 -1.58 -9.91
N GLY A 134 -11.42 -2.01 -10.18
CA GLY A 134 -10.83 -1.99 -11.51
C GLY A 134 -11.09 -3.35 -12.14
N THR A 135 -12.03 -3.43 -13.07
CA THR A 135 -12.39 -4.67 -13.77
C THR A 135 -11.18 -5.18 -14.57
N GLY A 136 -10.50 -6.21 -14.08
CA GLY A 136 -9.46 -6.91 -14.81
C GLY A 136 -10.06 -7.97 -15.75
N THR A 137 -9.62 -8.01 -17.01
CA THR A 137 -9.83 -9.14 -17.92
C THR A 137 -8.49 -9.77 -18.26
N GLY A 138 -8.37 -11.08 -18.03
CA GLY A 138 -7.14 -11.85 -18.22
C GLY A 138 -6.76 -12.09 -19.69
N THR A 139 -5.54 -12.56 -19.91
CA THR A 139 -5.04 -12.95 -21.23
C THR A 139 -4.75 -14.43 -21.30
N GLY A 140 -5.48 -15.13 -22.17
CA GLY A 140 -5.14 -16.45 -22.65
C GLY A 140 -3.99 -16.39 -23.67
N THR A 141 -3.14 -17.40 -23.66
CA THR A 141 -2.02 -17.56 -24.60
C THR A 141 -2.48 -18.31 -25.85
N GLY A 142 -2.59 -17.60 -26.98
CA GLY A 142 -2.77 -18.19 -28.31
C GLY A 142 -1.56 -17.88 -29.19
N THR A 143 -0.84 -18.92 -29.63
CA THR A 143 0.21 -18.81 -30.64
C THR A 143 -0.41 -18.67 -32.03
N GLY A 144 -0.64 -17.43 -32.47
CA GLY A 144 -1.07 -17.11 -33.83
C GLY A 144 -0.23 -15.96 -34.39
N THR A 145 0.28 -16.11 -35.61
CA THR A 145 1.13 -15.16 -36.36
C THR A 145 0.36 -13.92 -36.86
N GLY A 146 -0.60 -13.42 -36.08
CA GLY A 146 -1.35 -12.20 -36.40
C GLY A 146 -0.62 -10.95 -35.92
N THR A 147 -0.60 -9.91 -36.76
CA THR A 147 -0.25 -8.53 -36.36
C THR A 147 -1.32 -8.01 -35.40
N GLY A 148 -1.21 -8.36 -34.13
CA GLY A 148 -2.09 -7.90 -33.06
C GLY A 148 -1.56 -6.61 -32.43
N THR A 149 -2.33 -5.53 -32.51
CA THR A 149 -2.13 -4.36 -31.65
C THR A 149 -2.60 -4.71 -30.24
N GLY A 150 -1.69 -5.22 -29.41
CA GLY A 150 -1.97 -5.52 -28.02
C GLY A 150 -2.16 -4.24 -27.21
N THR A 151 -3.39 -3.90 -26.87
CA THR A 151 -3.69 -2.94 -25.79
C THR A 151 -3.49 -3.66 -24.46
N GLY A 152 -2.26 -3.64 -23.94
CA GLY A 152 -1.98 -4.09 -22.59
C GLY A 152 -2.71 -3.19 -21.58
N THR A 153 -3.74 -3.71 -20.93
CA THR A 153 -4.35 -3.07 -19.75
C THR A 153 -3.43 -3.31 -18.56
N GLY A 154 -2.35 -2.54 -18.48
CA GLY A 154 -1.53 -2.50 -17.27
C GLY A 154 -2.44 -2.15 -16.09
N THR A 155 -2.45 -2.99 -15.05
CA THR A 155 -3.21 -2.72 -13.83
C THR A 155 -2.66 -1.42 -13.22
N ASN A 156 -3.48 -0.38 -13.24
CA ASN A 156 -3.15 0.91 -12.68
C ASN A 156 -3.23 0.83 -11.15
N THR A 157 -2.11 0.48 -10.51
CA THR A 157 -2.03 0.40 -9.05
C THR A 157 -1.68 1.76 -8.47
N GLN A 158 -2.33 2.13 -7.38
CA GLN A 158 -1.93 3.31 -6.62
C GLN A 158 -0.47 3.19 -6.19
N ALA A 159 0.32 4.25 -6.39
CA ALA A 159 1.73 4.24 -6.06
C ALA A 159 1.94 4.03 -4.55
N THR A 160 2.76 3.04 -4.20
CA THR A 160 3.23 2.81 -2.82
C THR A 160 4.62 3.41 -2.62
N ALA A 161 5.05 3.51 -1.36
CA ALA A 161 6.42 3.95 -1.03
C ALA A 161 7.47 3.08 -1.71
N SER A 162 7.30 1.75 -1.70
CA SER A 162 8.24 0.82 -2.34
C SER A 162 8.29 0.95 -3.87
N ASN A 163 7.21 1.40 -4.50
CA ASN A 163 7.20 1.62 -5.95
C ASN A 163 8.07 2.80 -6.38
N VAL A 164 8.16 3.84 -5.55
CA VAL A 164 8.77 5.11 -5.95
C VAL A 164 10.01 5.49 -5.14
N ASN A 165 10.30 4.82 -4.03
CA ASN A 165 11.49 5.10 -3.22
C ASN A 165 12.77 4.90 -4.02
N ASP A 166 13.69 5.85 -3.87
CA ASP A 166 14.98 5.95 -4.57
C ASP A 166 14.83 5.97 -6.10
N ARG A 167 13.72 6.56 -6.56
CA ARG A 167 13.43 6.77 -7.99
C ARG A 167 13.16 8.23 -8.31
N ASN A 168 13.48 8.59 -9.54
CA ASN A 168 13.28 9.90 -10.12
C ASN A 168 12.38 9.79 -11.36
N PHE A 169 11.35 10.63 -11.42
CA PHE A 169 10.33 10.62 -12.46
C PHE A 169 10.35 11.96 -13.21
N THR A 170 10.65 11.93 -14.51
CA THR A 170 10.69 13.15 -15.33
C THR A 170 9.38 13.35 -16.07
N PHE A 171 8.76 14.51 -15.91
CA PHE A 171 7.55 14.93 -16.59
C PHE A 171 7.90 15.98 -17.64
N ALA A 172 7.39 15.83 -18.86
CA ALA A 172 7.61 16.81 -19.93
C ALA A 172 7.00 18.19 -19.61
N SER A 173 6.00 18.24 -18.72
CA SER A 173 5.46 19.49 -18.18
C SER A 173 5.19 19.39 -16.69
N GLY A 174 5.61 20.41 -15.94
CA GLY A 174 5.37 20.58 -14.52
C GLY A 174 4.04 21.23 -14.14
N ALA A 175 3.11 21.42 -15.09
CA ALA A 175 1.84 22.10 -14.84
C ALA A 175 1.00 21.46 -13.71
N VAL A 176 1.19 20.15 -13.50
CA VAL A 176 0.56 19.40 -12.40
C VAL A 176 1.07 19.82 -11.01
N PHE A 177 2.29 20.36 -10.92
CA PHE A 177 2.90 20.78 -9.66
C PHE A 177 2.67 22.27 -9.39
N HIS A 178 2.71 23.11 -10.44
CA HIS A 178 2.47 24.55 -10.35
C HIS A 178 2.17 25.11 -11.74
N THR A 179 1.30 26.13 -11.84
CA THR A 179 0.91 26.74 -13.14
C THR A 179 2.08 27.40 -13.84
N GLY A 180 3.01 28.01 -13.09
CA GLY A 180 4.26 28.58 -13.61
C GLY A 180 5.23 27.58 -14.25
N LEU A 181 4.99 26.27 -14.12
CA LEU A 181 5.80 25.20 -14.71
C LEU A 181 5.14 24.56 -15.95
N ALA A 182 4.10 25.19 -16.51
CA ALA A 182 3.51 24.76 -17.77
C ALA A 182 4.55 24.77 -18.91
N GLY A 183 4.66 23.67 -19.65
CA GLY A 183 5.68 23.48 -20.69
C GLY A 183 7.13 23.34 -20.19
N VAL A 184 7.38 23.38 -18.89
CA VAL A 184 8.71 23.18 -18.30
C VAL A 184 8.87 21.73 -17.87
N SER A 185 9.94 21.07 -18.29
CA SER A 185 10.28 19.72 -17.82
C SER A 185 10.64 19.74 -16.34
N VAL A 186 10.09 18.78 -15.58
CA VAL A 186 10.27 18.69 -14.12
C VAL A 186 10.64 17.28 -13.73
N SER A 187 11.63 17.13 -12.85
CA SER A 187 11.98 15.86 -12.24
C SER A 187 11.45 15.80 -10.81
N LEU A 188 10.72 14.73 -10.47
CA LEU A 188 10.22 14.42 -9.13
C LEU A 188 10.95 13.18 -8.60
N GLY A 189 11.79 13.37 -7.58
CA GLY A 189 12.51 12.30 -6.89
C GLY A 189 11.89 12.00 -5.53
N PHE A 190 11.96 10.73 -5.11
CA PHE A 190 11.58 10.31 -3.77
C PHE A 190 12.73 9.59 -3.07
N THR A 191 12.95 9.87 -1.79
CA THR A 191 14.02 9.28 -0.98
C THR A 191 13.55 8.99 0.45
N SER A 192 14.37 8.27 1.22
CA SER A 192 14.13 7.98 2.65
C SER A 192 12.83 7.20 2.87
N SER A 193 12.71 6.02 2.24
CA SER A 193 11.44 5.26 2.18
C SER A 193 10.30 6.11 1.61
N ALA A 194 10.66 6.99 0.68
CA ALA A 194 9.86 7.96 -0.01
C ALA A 194 9.10 8.97 0.89
N THR A 195 9.46 9.08 2.17
CA THR A 195 8.95 10.13 3.09
C THR A 195 9.41 11.53 2.73
N ARG A 196 10.42 11.65 1.86
CA ARG A 196 10.94 12.91 1.33
C ARG A 196 10.79 12.93 -0.19
N PHE A 197 10.54 14.13 -0.72
CA PHE A 197 10.58 14.37 -2.16
C PHE A 197 11.51 15.53 -2.51
N SER A 198 11.99 15.52 -3.74
CA SER A 198 12.63 16.66 -4.40
C SER A 198 11.98 16.89 -5.76
N LEU A 199 11.77 18.15 -6.10
CA LEU A 199 11.25 18.61 -7.38
C LEU A 199 12.29 19.54 -8.00
N SER A 200 12.76 19.26 -9.20
CA SER A 200 13.75 20.09 -9.90
C SER A 200 13.34 20.42 -11.33
N SER A 201 13.67 21.63 -11.77
CA SER A 201 13.49 22.09 -13.14
C SER A 201 14.60 23.10 -13.50
N SER A 202 14.55 23.65 -14.70
CA SER A 202 15.45 24.75 -15.09
C SER A 202 15.21 26.05 -14.31
N GLY A 203 14.03 26.21 -13.70
CA GLY A 203 13.64 27.43 -12.98
C GLY A 203 13.93 27.42 -11.47
N GLY A 204 14.34 26.27 -10.92
CA GLY A 204 14.58 26.11 -9.49
C GLY A 204 14.33 24.70 -8.98
N THR A 205 14.33 24.58 -7.66
CA THR A 205 14.10 23.34 -6.91
C THR A 205 13.12 23.57 -5.76
N ALA A 206 12.36 22.54 -5.40
CA ALA A 206 11.56 22.49 -4.20
C ALA A 206 11.74 21.12 -3.53
N ALA A 207 11.68 21.05 -2.21
CA ALA A 207 11.75 19.79 -1.49
C ALA A 207 10.93 19.81 -0.21
N GLY A 208 10.58 18.63 0.28
CA GLY A 208 9.89 18.52 1.55
C GLY A 208 9.47 17.10 1.87
N THR A 209 8.38 17.00 2.61
CA THR A 209 7.84 15.74 3.10
C THR A 209 6.71 15.25 2.23
N GLN A 210 6.52 13.94 2.22
CA GLN A 210 5.48 13.29 1.47
C GLN A 210 4.72 12.30 2.36
N GLN A 211 3.43 12.14 2.07
CA GLN A 211 2.59 11.09 2.66
C GLN A 211 2.03 10.18 1.55
N PHE A 212 2.39 8.89 1.58
CA PHE A 212 1.82 7.88 0.67
C PHE A 212 0.33 7.63 0.95
N GLY A 213 -0.35 6.92 0.06
CA GLY A 213 -1.80 6.73 0.11
C GLY A 213 -2.59 7.87 -0.54
N SER A 214 -2.13 9.12 -0.43
CA SER A 214 -2.76 10.29 -1.07
C SER A 214 -1.80 11.12 -1.97
N CYS A 215 -0.51 10.74 -2.05
CA CYS A 215 0.55 11.48 -2.75
C CYS A 215 0.47 12.99 -2.52
N VAL A 216 0.42 13.37 -1.24
CA VAL A 216 0.44 14.77 -0.81
C VAL A 216 1.88 15.17 -0.58
N LEU A 217 2.33 16.21 -1.28
CA LEU A 217 3.66 16.79 -1.16
C LEU A 217 3.55 18.11 -0.41
N THR A 218 4.24 18.23 0.73
CA THR A 218 4.31 19.48 1.50
C THR A 218 5.68 20.10 1.29
N VAL A 219 5.73 21.27 0.64
CA VAL A 219 6.96 21.96 0.31
C VAL A 219 7.54 22.63 1.56
N THR A 220 8.72 22.22 1.98
CA THR A 220 9.44 22.80 3.13
C THR A 220 10.56 23.74 2.73
N THR A 221 11.13 23.54 1.55
CA THR A 221 12.17 24.39 0.97
C THR A 221 11.87 24.63 -0.50
N SER A 222 12.17 25.84 -0.98
CA SER A 222 12.05 26.19 -2.40
C SER A 222 13.07 27.25 -2.78
N SER A 223 13.63 27.12 -3.98
CA SER A 223 14.47 28.12 -4.65
C SER A 223 13.78 28.77 -5.85
N TYR A 224 12.54 28.37 -6.15
CA TYR A 224 11.75 29.01 -7.21
C TYR A 224 11.47 30.48 -6.84
N PHE A 225 11.62 31.37 -7.83
CA PHE A 225 11.11 32.73 -7.69
C PHE A 225 9.59 32.73 -7.45
N MET A 226 9.09 33.81 -6.87
CA MET A 226 7.66 33.97 -6.59
C MET A 226 6.85 33.76 -7.88
N ASN A 227 5.84 32.88 -7.81
CA ASN A 227 4.94 32.49 -8.90
C ASN A 227 5.57 31.69 -10.07
N THR A 228 6.84 31.29 -10.02
CA THR A 228 7.44 30.46 -11.09
C THR A 228 7.43 28.97 -10.79
N GLY A 229 7.19 28.57 -9.54
CA GLY A 229 7.09 27.18 -9.11
C GLY A 229 6.57 27.07 -7.68
N PRO A 230 6.49 25.86 -7.12
CA PRO A 230 6.02 25.64 -5.76
C PRO A 230 6.83 26.43 -4.73
N GLN A 231 6.14 27.03 -3.76
CA GLN A 231 6.71 27.85 -2.70
C GLN A 231 6.69 27.11 -1.35
N VAL A 232 7.50 27.57 -0.39
CA VAL A 232 7.48 27.02 0.97
C VAL A 232 6.07 27.15 1.57
N GLY A 233 5.55 26.05 2.11
CA GLY A 233 4.19 25.96 2.66
C GLY A 233 3.14 25.47 1.65
N ASP A 234 3.46 25.39 0.35
CA ASP A 234 2.55 24.81 -0.62
C ASP A 234 2.29 23.33 -0.32
N VAL A 235 1.02 22.94 -0.48
CA VAL A 235 0.56 21.55 -0.40
C VAL A 235 0.06 21.14 -1.78
N ILE A 236 0.74 20.17 -2.39
CA ILE A 236 0.40 19.63 -3.71
C ILE A 236 -0.25 18.27 -3.50
N THR A 237 -1.51 18.13 -3.89
CA THR A 237 -2.24 16.85 -3.80
C THR A 237 -2.30 16.20 -5.18
N LEU A 238 -1.68 15.03 -5.32
CA LEU A 238 -1.67 14.27 -6.57
C LEU A 238 -2.69 13.14 -6.48
N ASN A 239 -3.83 13.29 -7.14
CA ASN A 239 -4.91 12.31 -7.15
C ASN A 239 -5.61 12.21 -8.52
N PRO A 240 -5.52 11.08 -9.25
CA PRO A 240 -4.78 9.86 -8.88
C PRO A 240 -3.26 10.05 -8.87
N CYS A 241 -2.58 9.13 -8.19
CA CYS A 241 -1.12 8.95 -8.18
C CYS A 241 -0.83 7.46 -8.38
N THR A 242 -0.60 7.10 -9.64
CA THR A 242 -0.62 5.71 -10.12
C THR A 242 0.75 5.34 -10.66
N PHE A 243 1.33 4.27 -10.13
CA PHE A 243 2.58 3.73 -10.64
C PHE A 243 2.30 2.58 -11.62
N HIS A 244 2.89 2.65 -12.80
CA HIS A 244 2.76 1.63 -13.83
C HIS A 244 4.03 0.77 -13.84
N SER A 245 3.96 -0.43 -13.26
CA SER A 245 5.13 -1.30 -13.09
C SER A 245 5.75 -1.78 -14.39
N THR A 246 4.95 -1.98 -15.45
CA THR A 246 5.42 -2.47 -16.75
C THR A 246 6.44 -1.55 -17.42
N ASN A 247 6.29 -0.24 -17.25
CA ASN A 247 7.15 0.78 -17.88
C ASN A 247 7.82 1.71 -16.85
N ALA A 248 7.67 1.40 -15.56
CA ALA A 248 8.15 2.20 -14.44
C ALA A 248 7.76 3.69 -14.51
N THR A 249 6.58 4.02 -15.04
CA THR A 249 6.10 5.41 -15.12
C THR A 249 5.18 5.75 -13.95
N LEU A 250 5.02 7.05 -13.67
CA LEU A 250 4.13 7.59 -12.67
C LEU A 250 3.13 8.52 -13.36
N THR A 251 1.83 8.22 -13.25
CA THR A 251 0.74 9.09 -13.69
C THR A 251 0.17 9.82 -12.49
N VAL A 252 0.15 11.15 -12.56
CA VAL A 252 -0.33 12.01 -11.49
C VAL A 252 -1.36 13.00 -12.02
N THR A 253 -2.34 13.35 -11.20
CA THR A 253 -3.33 14.38 -11.51
C THR A 253 -3.44 15.41 -10.41
N ASN A 254 -3.51 16.69 -10.75
CA ASN A 254 -3.75 17.77 -9.81
C ASN A 254 -4.50 18.89 -10.53
N ARG A 255 -5.49 19.50 -9.88
CA ARG A 255 -6.31 20.59 -10.45
C ARG A 255 -6.87 20.27 -11.86
N GLY A 256 -7.22 19.00 -12.10
CA GLY A 256 -7.74 18.54 -13.40
C GLY A 256 -6.70 18.34 -14.49
N ILE A 257 -5.41 18.52 -14.20
CA ILE A 257 -4.29 18.28 -15.13
C ILE A 257 -3.72 16.91 -14.83
N THR A 258 -3.76 16.01 -15.81
CA THR A 258 -3.15 14.67 -15.73
C THR A 258 -1.89 14.61 -16.58
N VAL A 259 -0.80 14.12 -16.00
CA VAL A 259 0.46 13.89 -16.73
C VAL A 259 1.06 12.54 -16.34
N THR A 260 1.77 11.93 -17.28
CA THR A 260 2.54 10.70 -17.07
C THR A 260 4.01 11.00 -17.26
N SER A 261 4.85 10.52 -16.35
CA SER A 261 6.29 10.67 -16.45
C SER A 261 6.88 9.78 -17.55
N ALA A 262 8.13 10.06 -17.92
CA ALA A 262 9.00 9.04 -18.51
C ALA A 262 9.26 7.89 -17.50
N ALA A 263 9.86 6.80 -18.00
CA ALA A 263 10.27 5.69 -17.15
C ALA A 263 11.21 6.18 -16.04
N ALA A 264 11.01 5.70 -14.82
CA ALA A 264 11.78 6.12 -13.67
C ALA A 264 13.26 5.75 -13.80
N THR A 265 14.13 6.63 -13.32
CA THR A 265 15.56 6.34 -13.13
C THR A 265 15.87 6.20 -11.65
N ALA A 266 16.98 5.54 -11.31
CA ALA A 266 17.48 5.57 -9.93
C ALA A 266 17.81 7.02 -9.51
N VAL A 267 17.60 7.35 -8.24
CA VAL A 267 18.15 8.57 -7.64
C VAL A 267 19.66 8.34 -7.42
N PRO A 268 20.54 9.28 -7.83
CA PRO A 268 21.98 9.20 -7.57
C PRO A 268 22.35 9.13 -6.09
#